data_AF-A0A1Y5TH05-F1
#
_entry.id   AF-A0A1Y5TH05-F1
#
_cell.length_a   1.000
_cell.length_b   1.000
_cell.length_c   1.000
_cell.angle_alpha   90.00
_cell.angle_beta   90.00
_cell.angle_gamma   90.00
#
_symmetry.space_group_name_H-M   'P 1'
#
loop_
_entity.id
_entity.type
_entity.pdbx_description
1 polymer ?
#
loop_
_entity_poly.entity_id
_entity_poly.type
_entity_poly.pdbx_seq_one_letter_code
_entity_poly.pdbx_strand_id
1 'polypeptide(L)' 'MTSKPQAADAPAITLQSTLTCPACGHAQTERMPEDSCQWFYECSACKTLLKPKPGDCCVYCSYGTVPCPPIQAGQSCCG' A
#
# COMPACT_ATOMS: atom_id res chain seq x y z
N MET A 1 -5.68 3.29 28.21
CA MET A 1 -4.46 3.76 27.51
C MET A 1 -3.82 2.71 26.60
N THR A 2 -4.52 1.62 26.22
CA THR A 2 -4.00 0.67 25.22
C THR A 2 -4.97 0.59 24.04
N SER A 3 -5.04 1.69 23.27
CA SER A 3 -5.63 1.67 21.94
C SER A 3 -4.63 1.03 20.99
N LYS A 4 -4.93 -0.15 20.46
CA LYS A 4 -5.34 -0.35 19.06
C LYS A 4 -5.32 -1.87 18.77
N PRO A 5 -6.44 -2.47 18.35
CA PRO A 5 -6.51 -3.90 18.07
C PRO A 5 -5.54 -4.26 16.96
N GLN A 6 -4.83 -5.37 17.16
CA GLN A 6 -3.96 -6.00 16.18
C GLN A 6 -4.87 -6.54 15.07
N ALA A 7 -4.95 -5.82 13.95
CA ALA A 7 -5.40 -6.32 12.66
C ALA A 7 -4.38 -7.38 12.22
N ALA A 8 -4.76 -8.64 12.39
CA ALA A 8 -4.05 -9.80 11.87
C ALA A 8 -5.03 -10.97 11.91
N ASP A 9 -6.04 -10.97 11.04
CA ASP A 9 -6.73 -12.23 10.71
C ASP A 9 -7.26 -12.23 9.27
N ALA A 10 -6.72 -13.19 8.49
CA ALA A 10 -7.14 -13.71 7.17
C ALA A 10 -6.64 -13.02 5.87
N PRO A 11 -6.56 -13.76 4.74
CA PRO A 11 -5.99 -15.09 4.44
C PRO A 11 -4.53 -14.94 3.93
N ALA A 12 -4.01 -15.77 3.03
CA ALA A 12 -2.62 -15.75 2.52
C ALA A 12 -2.25 -14.51 1.66
N ILE A 13 -2.51 -13.30 2.17
CA ILE A 13 -2.30 -12.01 1.50
C ILE A 13 -0.90 -11.50 1.85
N THR A 14 -0.14 -11.11 0.82
CA THR A 14 1.18 -10.52 1.02
C THR A 14 1.02 -9.04 1.36
N LEU A 15 1.20 -8.71 2.63
CA LEU A 15 1.17 -7.33 3.12
C LEU A 15 2.48 -6.59 2.89
N GLN A 16 3.54 -7.29 2.51
CA GLN A 16 4.85 -6.69 2.28
C GLN A 16 4.96 -6.30 0.80
N SER A 17 4.96 -5.00 0.52
CA SER A 17 5.06 -4.50 -0.85
C SER A 17 6.16 -3.46 -0.94
N THR A 18 7.05 -3.65 -1.92
CA THR A 18 8.12 -2.70 -2.20
C THR A 18 7.58 -1.58 -3.07
N LEU A 19 7.42 -0.40 -2.48
CA LEU A 19 7.06 0.83 -3.17
C LEU A 19 8.30 1.45 -3.80
N THR A 20 8.25 1.65 -5.11
CA THR A 20 9.34 2.31 -5.83
C THR A 20 8.93 3.75 -6.17
N CYS A 21 9.70 4.70 -5.69
CA CYS A 21 9.44 6.11 -5.94
C CYS A 21 9.83 6.49 -7.39
N PRO A 22 8.88 6.93 -8.23
CA PRO A 22 9.19 7.36 -9.60
C PRO A 22 9.98 8.68 -9.67
N ALA A 23 10.02 9.47 -8.58
CA ALA A 23 10.71 10.76 -8.56
C ALA A 23 12.23 10.63 -8.34
N CYS A 24 12.66 9.65 -7.54
CA CYS A 24 14.08 9.47 -7.19
C CYS A 24 14.61 8.04 -7.44
N GLY A 25 13.74 7.08 -7.78
CA GLY A 25 14.10 5.67 -7.96
C GLY A 25 14.28 4.88 -6.67
N HIS A 26 14.02 5.47 -5.50
CA HIS A 26 14.17 4.77 -4.23
C HIS A 26 13.07 3.71 -4.04
N ALA A 27 13.47 2.48 -3.75
CA ALA A 27 12.58 1.38 -3.43
C ALA A 27 12.57 1.14 -1.92
N GLN A 28 11.39 1.21 -1.30
CA GLN A 28 11.21 0.95 0.12
C GLN A 28 10.16 -0.14 0.32
N THR A 29 10.49 -1.12 1.16
CA THR A 29 9.56 -2.19 1.48
C THR A 29 8.71 -1.80 2.67
N GLU A 30 7.43 -1.57 2.41
CA GLU A 30 6.47 -1.14 3.41
C GLU A 30 5.44 -2.23 3.67
N ARG A 31 4.90 -2.22 4.89
CA ARG A 31 3.82 -3.12 5.28
C ARG A 31 2.48 -2.44 4.99
N MET A 32 1.74 -2.97 4.03
CA MET A 32 0.38 -2.56 3.74
C MET A 32 -0.53 -2.86 4.93
N PRO A 33 -1.32 -1.88 5.39
CA PRO A 33 -2.39 -2.17 6.34
C PRO A 33 -3.46 -3.02 5.68
N GLU A 34 -3.92 -4.05 6.38
CA GLU A 34 -4.93 -5.01 5.91
C GLU A 34 -6.29 -4.31 5.75
N ASP A 35 -6.61 -3.42 6.69
CA ASP A 35 -7.88 -2.72 6.80
C ASP A 35 -7.93 -1.36 6.09
N SER A 36 -6.93 -0.95 5.30
CA SER A 36 -6.91 0.40 4.70
C SER A 36 -6.10 0.55 3.42
N CYS A 37 -6.65 1.30 2.45
CA CYS A 37 -5.93 1.71 1.24
C CYS A 37 -5.08 2.96 1.52
N GLN A 38 -3.75 2.86 1.38
CA GLN A 38 -2.85 4.01 1.47
C GLN A 38 -2.92 4.83 0.16
N TRP A 39 -3.65 5.94 0.18
CA TRP A 39 -3.77 6.82 -0.99
C TRP A 39 -2.56 7.77 -1.15
N PHE A 40 -1.93 8.16 -0.05
CA PHE A 40 -0.78 9.05 -0.08
C PHE A 40 0.40 8.36 0.55
N TYR A 41 1.54 8.33 -0.14
CA TYR A 41 2.77 7.78 0.40
C TYR A 41 3.88 8.81 0.29
N GLU A 42 4.47 9.18 1.42
CA GLU A 42 5.64 10.05 1.44
C GLU A 42 6.89 9.19 1.27
N CYS A 43 7.67 9.44 0.22
CA CYS A 43 8.94 8.74 0.05
C CYS A 43 9.93 9.14 1.14
N SER A 44 10.45 8.17 1.88
CA SER A 44 11.44 8.41 2.95
C SER A 44 12.75 9.05 2.45
N ALA A 45 13.12 8.84 1.19
CA ALA A 45 14.37 9.34 0.63
C ALA A 45 14.27 10.80 0.14
N CYS A 46 13.23 11.13 -0.62
CA CYS A 46 13.09 12.45 -1.25
C CYS A 46 11.94 13.29 -0.67
N LYS A 47 11.22 12.78 0.33
CA LYS A 47 10.07 13.44 0.97
C LYS A 47 8.94 13.81 0.00
N THR A 48 8.93 13.22 -1.20
CA THR A 48 7.90 13.50 -2.20
C THR A 48 6.63 12.75 -1.85
N LEU A 49 5.49 13.44 -1.96
CA LEU A 49 4.18 12.86 -1.72
C LEU A 49 3.67 12.19 -3.00
N LEU A 50 3.74 10.86 -3.03
CA LEU A 50 3.27 10.04 -4.13
C LEU A 50 1.77 9.81 -4.01
N LYS A 51 1.09 9.89 -5.16
CA LYS A 51 -0.35 9.67 -5.32
C LYS A 51 -0.58 8.57 -6.36
N PRO A 52 -1.57 7.69 -6.18
CA PRO A 52 -1.90 6.66 -7.16
C PRO A 52 -2.22 7.28 -8.51
N LYS A 53 -1.99 6.50 -9.55
CA LYS A 53 -2.37 6.84 -10.91
C LYS A 53 -3.90 6.80 -11.05
N PRO A 54 -4.48 7.61 -11.95
CA PRO A 54 -5.90 7.54 -12.24
C PRO A 54 -6.25 6.14 -12.75
N GLY A 55 -7.13 5.45 -12.03
CA GLY A 55 -7.52 4.06 -12.29
C GLY A 55 -7.01 3.03 -11.26
N ASP A 56 -6.05 3.42 -10.41
CA ASP A 56 -5.59 2.61 -9.29
C ASP A 56 -6.21 3.06 -7.96
N CYS A 57 -6.45 2.11 -7.05
CA CYS A 57 -7.07 2.39 -5.76
C CYS A 57 -6.11 2.91 -4.68
N CYS A 58 -4.79 2.68 -4.81
CA CYS A 58 -3.80 3.07 -3.80
C CYS A 58 -2.38 3.11 -4.38
N VAL A 59 -1.44 3.71 -3.66
CA VAL A 59 -0.04 3.87 -4.12
C VAL A 59 0.65 2.54 -4.37
N TYR A 60 0.22 1.47 -3.70
CA TYR A 60 0.75 0.13 -3.86
C TYR A 60 0.32 -0.53 -5.17
N CYS A 61 -0.88 -0.24 -5.68
CA CYS A 61 -1.29 -0.73 -7.00
C CYS A 61 -0.54 0.00 -8.12
N SER A 62 -0.25 1.30 -7.94
CA SER A 62 0.46 2.08 -8.97
C SER A 62 1.98 1.92 -8.96
N TYR A 63 2.59 1.80 -7.78
CA TYR A 63 4.06 1.84 -7.59
C TYR A 63 4.61 0.69 -6.74
N GLY A 64 3.73 -0.15 -6.19
CA GLY A 64 4.11 -1.32 -5.42
C GLY A 64 4.42 -2.50 -6.33
N THR A 65 5.21 -3.43 -5.80
CA THR A 65 5.49 -4.72 -6.46
C THR A 65 4.34 -5.71 -6.28
N VAL A 66 3.62 -5.60 -5.17
CA VAL A 66 2.48 -6.44 -4.83
C VAL A 66 1.22 -5.56 -4.76
N PRO A 67 0.10 -5.97 -5.39
CA PRO A 67 -1.17 -5.22 -5.38
C PRO A 67 -1.80 -5.21 -3.98
N CYS A 68 -2.80 -4.36 -3.76
CA CYS A 68 -3.41 -4.19 -2.44
C CYS A 68 -4.17 -5.44 -1.94
N PRO A 69 -4.30 -5.60 -0.60
CA PRO A 69 -5.02 -6.71 0.02
C PRO A 69 -6.37 -7.05 -0.60
N PRO A 70 -7.29 -6.08 -0.86
CA PRO A 70 -8.58 -6.41 -1.46
C PRO A 70 -8.44 -7.03 -2.85
N ILE A 71 -7.50 -6.56 -3.69
CA ILE A 71 -7.26 -7.15 -5.02
C ILE A 71 -6.69 -8.57 -4.91
N GLN A 72 -5.76 -8.81 -3.98
CA GLN A 72 -5.23 -10.15 -3.72
C GLN A 72 -6.30 -11.12 -3.19
N ALA A 73 -7.25 -10.61 -2.39
CA ALA A 73 -8.40 -11.36 -1.89
C ALA A 73 -9.50 -11.57 -2.94
N GLY A 74 -9.34 -11.04 -4.17
CA GLY A 74 -10.36 -11.10 -5.22
C GLY A 74 -11.56 -10.17 -4.97
N GLN A 75 -11.45 -9.23 -4.04
CA GLN A 75 -12.43 -8.19 -3.82
C GLN A 75 -12.15 -6.99 -4.73
N SER A 76 -13.21 -6.47 -5.36
CA SER A 76 -13.16 -5.21 -6.10
C SER A 76 -12.81 -4.07 -5.14
N CYS A 77 -11.67 -3.42 -5.35
CA CYS A 77 -11.18 -2.32 -4.53
C CYS A 77 -12.15 -1.12 -4.60
N CYS A 78 -12.64 -0.68 -3.43
CA CYS A 78 -13.38 0.57 -3.17
C CYS A 78 -14.20 1.12 -4.35
N GLY A 79 -15.45 0.65 -4.46
CA GLY A 79 -16.52 1.39 -5.15
C GLY A 79 -17.11 2.46 -4.24
#